data_AF-A0AAV8Y5M5-F1
#
_entry.id   AF-A0AAV8Y5M5-F1
#
_cell.length_a   1.000
_cell.length_b   1.000
_cell.length_c   1.000
_cell.angle_alpha   90.00
_cell.angle_beta   90.00
_cell.angle_gamma   90.00
#
_symmetry.space_group_name_H-M   'P 1'
#
loop_
_entity.id
_entity.type
_entity.pdbx_description
1 polymer ?
#
loop_
_entity_poly.entity_id
_entity_poly.type
_entity_poly.pdbx_seq_one_letter_code
_entity_poly.pdbx_strand_id
1 'polypeptide(L)'
;MAKNPQEIVFEGWLTKSPPTKRIWRARWRRRYFLLRHSGELPGQYILTYYTDRNCRKLKGVIDLDHCEQVDLGLKLDERKLKFDHVFDIRDADSYLLPSRRYR
;
A
#
# COMPACT_ATOMS: atom_id res chain seq x y z
N MET A 1 -18.64 9.70 -22.57
CA MET A 1 -18.21 8.29 -22.56
C MET A 1 -17.32 8.08 -21.34
N ALA A 2 -17.90 7.65 -20.21
CA ALA A 2 -17.20 7.61 -18.92
C ALA A 2 -16.37 6.32 -18.81
N LYS A 3 -15.15 6.43 -18.29
CA LYS A 3 -14.18 5.32 -18.17
C LYS A 3 -14.83 4.13 -17.44
N ASN A 4 -14.58 2.91 -17.92
CA ASN A 4 -14.74 1.68 -17.14
C ASN A 4 -13.35 1.10 -16.82
N PRO A 5 -12.73 1.46 -15.68
CA PRO A 5 -11.36 1.08 -15.36
C PRO A 5 -11.33 0.25 -14.06
N GLN A 6 -12.03 -0.89 -13.97
CA GLN A 6 -12.26 -1.68 -12.72
C GLN A 6 -12.44 -0.78 -11.49
N GLU A 7 -13.71 -0.46 -11.20
CA GLU A 7 -14.20 0.41 -10.14
C GLU A 7 -13.18 0.72 -9.03
N ILE A 8 -12.73 1.98 -9.01
CA ILE A 8 -11.91 2.49 -7.92
C ILE A 8 -12.82 2.58 -6.71
N VAL A 9 -12.57 1.72 -5.72
CA VAL A 9 -13.34 1.66 -4.47
C VAL A 9 -12.88 2.75 -3.54
N PHE A 10 -11.57 2.98 -3.50
CA PHE A 10 -10.97 4.02 -2.69
C PHE A 10 -9.70 4.55 -3.33
N GLU A 11 -9.43 5.83 -3.12
CA GLU A 11 -8.18 6.45 -3.54
C GLU A 11 -7.75 7.51 -2.52
N GLY A 12 -6.44 7.71 -2.40
CA GLY A 12 -5.94 8.66 -1.43
C GLY A 12 -4.44 8.66 -1.27
N TRP A 13 -3.97 9.65 -0.51
CA TRP A 13 -2.56 9.73 -0.17
C TRP A 13 -2.28 8.93 1.09
N LEU A 14 -1.33 8.01 1.00
CA LEU A 14 -0.74 7.34 2.17
C LEU A 14 0.76 7.56 2.20
N THR A 15 1.34 7.46 3.39
CA THR A 15 2.78 7.47 3.58
C THR A 15 3.24 6.05 3.84
N LYS A 16 4.05 5.50 2.93
CA LYS A 16 4.58 4.14 3.06
C LYS A 16 6.00 4.10 3.61
N SER A 17 6.32 3.01 4.31
CA SER A 17 7.68 2.69 4.71
C SER A 17 8.61 2.52 3.49
N PRO A 18 9.93 2.77 3.63
CA PRO A 18 10.91 2.46 2.59
C PRO A 18 10.92 0.95 2.28
N PRO A 19 11.27 0.54 1.04
CA PRO A 19 11.46 -0.88 0.72
C PRO A 19 12.51 -1.49 1.65
N THR A 20 12.21 -2.66 2.20
CA THR A 20 13.04 -3.32 3.22
C THR A 20 14.36 -3.87 2.70
N LYS A 21 14.49 -4.11 1.38
CA LYS A 21 15.66 -4.81 0.81
C LYS A 21 16.87 -3.95 0.40
N ARG A 22 16.71 -2.64 0.17
CA ARG A 22 17.84 -1.72 -0.13
C ARG A 22 17.29 -0.33 -0.41
N ILE A 23 17.96 0.70 0.12
CA ILE A 23 18.67 1.79 -0.59
C ILE A 23 19.01 2.87 0.46
N TRP A 24 20.24 3.34 0.39
CA TRP A 24 20.78 4.54 1.04
C TRP A 24 19.71 5.66 1.14
N ARG A 25 19.38 6.11 2.37
CA ARG A 25 18.28 7.05 2.71
C ARG A 25 16.87 6.42 2.72
N ALA A 26 16.73 5.36 3.51
CA ALA A 26 15.44 4.83 3.93
C ALA A 26 14.62 5.92 4.62
N ARG A 27 13.60 6.45 3.92
CA ARG A 27 12.63 7.39 4.48
C ARG A 27 11.23 6.99 4.04
N TRP A 28 10.28 7.27 4.91
CA TRP A 28 8.86 7.20 4.61
C TRP A 28 8.52 8.13 3.44
N ARG A 29 7.66 7.69 2.53
CA ARG A 29 7.31 8.44 1.32
C ARG A 29 5.81 8.48 1.10
N ARG A 30 5.29 9.70 0.89
CA ARG A 30 3.91 9.93 0.47
C ARG A 30 3.71 9.46 -0.98
N ARG A 31 2.68 8.65 -1.23
CA ARG A 31 2.31 8.10 -2.55
C ARG A 31 0.79 8.15 -2.69
N TYR A 32 0.33 8.26 -3.93
CA TYR A 32 -1.09 8.20 -4.23
C TYR A 32 -1.48 6.75 -4.45
N PHE A 33 -2.44 6.25 -3.67
CA PHE A 33 -2.90 4.88 -3.69
C PHE A 33 -4.28 4.79 -4.33
N LEU A 34 -4.50 3.68 -5.02
CA LEU A 34 -5.74 3.32 -5.70
C LEU A 34 -6.08 1.88 -5.33
N LEU A 35 -7.20 1.72 -4.62
CA LEU A 35 -7.81 0.44 -4.31
C LEU A 35 -8.86 0.14 -5.37
N ARG A 36 -8.71 -1.00 -6.04
CA ARG A 36 -9.57 -1.44 -7.14
C ARG A 36 -9.96 -2.89 -6.94
N HIS A 37 -11.11 -3.29 -7.47
CA HIS A 37 -11.46 -4.71 -7.55
C HIS A 37 -10.46 -5.44 -8.46
N SER A 38 -9.91 -6.56 -7.99
CA SER A 38 -8.95 -7.38 -8.75
C SER A 38 -9.65 -8.43 -9.64
N GLY A 39 -10.89 -8.79 -9.31
CA GLY A 39 -11.67 -9.81 -10.03
C GLY A 39 -13.18 -9.58 -9.95
N GLU A 40 -13.94 -10.63 -10.28
CA GLU A 40 -15.42 -10.63 -10.29
C GLU A 40 -16.02 -11.05 -8.94
N LEU A 41 -15.23 -11.62 -8.02
CA LEU A 41 -15.71 -12.07 -6.72
C LEU A 41 -15.70 -10.91 -5.69
N PRO A 42 -16.71 -10.85 -4.80
CA PRO A 42 -16.70 -9.91 -3.69
C PRO A 42 -15.48 -10.12 -2.79
N GLY A 43 -14.88 -9.02 -2.33
CA GLY A 43 -13.74 -9.06 -1.41
C GLY A 43 -12.36 -9.14 -2.07
N GLN A 44 -12.30 -9.22 -3.41
CA GLN A 44 -11.06 -9.29 -4.16
C GLN A 44 -10.54 -7.90 -4.54
N TYR A 45 -9.31 -7.56 -4.13
CA TYR A 45 -8.78 -6.20 -4.30
C TYR A 45 -7.30 -6.14 -4.66
N ILE A 46 -6.97 -5.19 -5.53
CA ILE A 46 -5.60 -4.77 -5.81
C ILE A 46 -5.39 -3.33 -5.32
N LEU A 47 -4.29 -3.12 -4.62
CA LEU A 47 -3.82 -1.82 -4.19
C LEU A 47 -2.59 -1.40 -5.02
N THR A 48 -2.78 -0.41 -5.88
CA THR A 48 -1.69 0.18 -6.67
C THR A 48 -1.26 1.52 -6.10
N TYR A 49 0.00 1.91 -6.32
CA TYR A 49 0.46 3.23 -5.89
C TYR A 49 1.39 3.93 -6.87
N TYR A 50 1.27 5.26 -6.91
CA TYR A 50 1.86 6.14 -7.90
C TYR A 50 2.62 7.29 -7.25
N THR A 51 3.39 8.02 -8.06
CA THR A 51 4.04 9.26 -7.62
C THR A 51 3.06 10.37 -7.23
N ASP A 52 1.90 10.40 -7.89
CA ASP A 52 0.92 11.47 -7.79
C ASP A 52 -0.49 10.99 -8.20
N ARG A 53 -1.49 11.83 -7.93
CA ARG A 53 -2.91 11.58 -8.25
C ARG A 53 -3.21 11.41 -9.73
N ASN A 54 -2.36 11.97 -10.60
CA ASN A 54 -2.53 11.85 -12.05
C ASN A 54 -2.01 10.48 -12.54
N CYS A 55 -1.59 9.61 -11.62
CA CYS A 55 -1.14 8.24 -11.89
C CYS A 55 0.00 8.18 -12.92
N ARG A 56 0.84 9.22 -12.99
CA ARG A 56 1.88 9.37 -14.04
C ARG A 56 2.93 8.26 -14.03
N LYS A 57 3.23 7.71 -12.85
CA LYS A 57 4.25 6.65 -12.70
C LYS A 57 3.86 5.65 -11.64
N LEU A 58 3.58 4.42 -12.06
CA LEU A 58 3.37 3.28 -11.17
C LEU A 58 4.64 3.00 -10.36
N LYS A 59 4.47 2.76 -9.07
CA LYS A 59 5.55 2.48 -8.12
C LYS A 59 5.44 1.12 -7.46
N GLY A 60 4.28 0.50 -7.54
CA GLY A 60 4.08 -0.89 -7.16
C GLY A 60 2.61 -1.26 -7.18
N VAL A 61 2.42 -2.56 -7.14
CA VAL A 61 1.14 -3.25 -7.08
C VAL A 61 1.22 -4.16 -5.86
N ILE A 62 0.12 -4.24 -5.12
CA ILE A 62 -0.04 -5.12 -3.97
C ILE A 62 -1.36 -5.83 -4.21
N ASP A 63 -1.28 -7.13 -4.40
CA ASP A 63 -2.47 -7.97 -4.50
C ASP A 63 -2.92 -8.31 -3.08
N LEU A 64 -4.11 -7.82 -2.69
CA LEU A 64 -4.62 -8.02 -1.33
C LEU A 64 -5.16 -9.44 -1.14
N ASP A 65 -5.40 -10.17 -2.23
CA ASP A 65 -5.91 -11.55 -2.19
C ASP A 65 -4.82 -12.53 -1.70
N HIS A 66 -3.55 -12.15 -1.85
CA HIS A 66 -2.38 -12.87 -1.33
C HIS A 66 -1.89 -12.38 0.03
N CYS A 67 -2.54 -11.36 0.59
CA CYS A 67 -2.14 -10.84 1.88
C CYS A 67 -2.75 -11.66 3.02
N GLU A 68 -1.92 -12.10 3.97
CA GLU A 68 -2.37 -12.95 5.08
C GLU A 68 -3.18 -12.16 6.11
N GLN A 69 -2.75 -10.93 6.39
CA GLN A 69 -3.31 -10.13 7.48
C GLN A 69 -3.07 -8.64 7.27
N VAL A 70 -4.07 -7.84 7.65
CA VAL A 70 -3.95 -6.39 7.83
C VAL A 70 -4.05 -6.06 9.32
N ASP A 71 -2.96 -5.54 9.88
CA ASP A 71 -2.91 -5.14 11.29
C ASP A 71 -3.20 -3.65 11.43
N LEU A 72 -4.16 -3.27 12.27
CA LEU A 72 -4.52 -1.88 12.57
C LEU A 72 -3.95 -1.42 13.93
N GLY A 73 -3.89 -0.11 14.14
CA GLY A 73 -3.58 0.47 15.46
C GLY A 73 -2.13 0.28 15.90
N LEU A 74 -1.23 0.01 14.95
CA LEU A 74 0.18 -0.20 15.24
C LEU A 74 0.83 1.10 15.72
N LYS A 75 1.58 1.03 16.82
CA LYS A 75 2.46 2.12 17.23
C LYS A 75 3.83 1.91 16.60
N LEU A 76 4.20 2.80 15.67
CA LEU A 76 5.54 2.82 15.13
C LEU A 76 6.46 3.57 16.11
N ASP A 77 7.20 2.83 16.95
CA ASP A 77 8.23 3.39 17.83
C ASP A 77 9.58 3.53 17.10
N GLU A 78 9.55 4.13 15.91
CA GLU A 78 10.76 4.66 15.29
C GLU A 78 10.98 6.04 15.93
N ARG A 79 12.03 6.18 16.75
CA ARG A 79 12.34 7.29 17.70
C ARG A 79 12.18 8.75 17.21
N LYS A 80 11.77 8.99 15.97
CA LYS A 80 11.50 10.32 15.36
C LYS A 80 10.20 10.43 14.56
N LEU A 81 9.42 9.36 14.38
CA LEU A 81 8.23 9.35 13.52
C LEU A 81 6.98 9.02 14.35
N LYS A 82 6.26 10.06 14.75
CA LYS A 82 4.95 9.91 15.41
C LYS A 82 3.87 9.86 14.34
N PHE A 83 3.20 8.73 14.26
CA PHE A 83 2.13 8.48 13.30
C PHE A 83 0.89 7.96 14.05
N ASP A 84 -0.24 8.64 13.91
CA ASP A 84 -1.45 8.35 14.71
C ASP A 84 -2.30 7.19 14.18
N HIS A 85 -2.23 6.92 12.87
CA HIS A 85 -3.05 5.92 12.18
C HIS A 85 -2.17 5.05 11.30
N VAL A 86 -1.57 4.00 11.84
CA VAL A 86 -0.68 3.10 11.09
C VAL A 86 -1.34 1.75 10.92
N PHE A 87 -1.19 1.17 9.73
CA PHE A 87 -1.52 -0.21 9.45
C PHE A 87 -0.39 -0.93 8.72
N ASP A 88 -0.36 -2.25 8.81
CA ASP A 88 0.60 -3.11 8.13
C ASP A 88 -0.13 -4.09 7.22
N ILE A 89 0.44 -4.35 6.05
CA ILE A 89 -0.01 -5.37 5.12
C ILE A 89 1.07 -6.45 5.05
N ARG A 90 0.71 -7.68 5.45
CA ARG A 90 1.58 -8.85 5.35
C ARG A 90 1.21 -9.66 4.12
N ASP A 91 2.22 -9.99 3.32
CA ASP A 91 2.08 -10.75 2.08
C ASP A 91 2.51 -12.21 2.34
N ALA A 92 1.76 -13.19 1.85
CA ALA A 92 1.98 -14.61 2.14
C ALA A 92 3.29 -15.18 1.59
N ASP A 93 3.90 -14.53 0.58
CA ASP A 93 5.27 -14.82 0.09
C ASP A 93 6.38 -14.39 1.09
N SER A 94 6.00 -14.26 2.36
CA SER A 94 6.71 -13.79 3.56
C SER A 94 8.08 -14.42 3.83
N TYR A 95 8.44 -15.55 3.22
CA TYR A 95 9.82 -16.04 3.29
C TYR A 95 10.81 -15.15 2.53
N LEU A 96 10.32 -14.26 1.66
CA LEU A 96 11.17 -13.42 0.81
C LEU A 96 10.92 -11.92 0.95
N LEU A 97 9.80 -11.41 1.51
CA LEU A 97 9.56 -9.96 1.63
C LEU A 97 8.97 -9.55 2.99
N PRO A 98 9.58 -8.59 3.71
CA PRO A 98 9.03 -8.10 4.97
C PRO A 98 7.74 -7.29 4.79
N SER A 99 6.92 -7.27 5.84
CA SER A 99 5.65 -6.54 5.92
C SER A 99 5.77 -5.06 5.53
N ARG A 100 4.70 -4.52 4.93
CA ARG A 100 4.65 -3.14 4.43
C ARG A 100 3.73 -2.29 5.30
N ARG A 101 4.32 -1.30 5.98
CA ARG A 101 3.60 -0.34 6.82
C ARG A 101 3.19 0.91 6.05
N TYR A 102 1.98 1.38 6.34
CA TYR A 102 1.37 2.57 5.76
C TYR A 102 0.71 3.40 6.87
N ARG A 103 0.68 4.72 6.69
CA ARG A 103 -0.06 5.68 7.52
C ARG A 103 -0.82 6.67 6.66
#